data_AF-Q5MIA5-F1
#
_entry.id   AF-Q5MIA5-F1
#
_cell.length_a   1.000
_cell.length_b   1.000
_cell.length_c   1.000
_cell.angle_alpha   90.00
_cell.angle_beta   90.00
_cell.angle_gamma   90.00
#
_symmetry.space_group_name_H-M   'P 1'
#
loop_
_entity.id
_entity.type
_entity.pdbx_description
1 polymer ?
#
loop_
_entity_poly.entity_id
_entity_poly.type
_entity_poly.pdbx_seq_one_letter_code
_entity_poly.pdbx_strand_id
1 'polypeptide(L)' 'NPRATEASTKYFLTQSTASMLLMMAIIINLMFSGQWTVMKLFNPMASMLMTTALAMKLGMAPFHFWVP' A
#
# COMPACT_ATOMS: atom_id res chain seq x y z
N ASN A 1 4.27 28.02 4.18
CA ASN A 1 4.58 27.97 2.73
C ASN A 1 3.52 27.12 2.04
N PRO A 2 2.63 27.71 1.23
CA PRO A 2 1.50 27.00 0.60
C PRO A 2 1.92 25.77 -0.25
N ARG A 3 3.12 25.80 -0.85
CA ARG A 3 3.65 24.64 -1.59
C ARG A 3 3.99 23.46 -0.68
N ALA A 4 4.48 23.72 0.52
CA ALA A 4 4.81 22.67 1.49
C ALA A 4 3.55 21.97 2.01
N THR A 5 2.46 22.73 2.22
CA THR A 5 1.16 22.18 2.62
C THR A 5 0.51 21.38 1.49
N GLU A 6 0.67 21.78 0.23
CA GLU A 6 0.18 21.00 -0.91
C GLU A 6 0.97 19.70 -1.10
N ALA A 7 2.30 19.73 -0.92
CA ALA A 7 3.13 18.53 -0.98
C ALA A 7 2.78 17.55 0.14
N SER A 8 2.55 18.04 1.36
CA SER A 8 2.18 17.18 2.49
C SER A 8 0.80 16.55 2.32
N THR A 9 -0.18 17.25 1.73
CA THR A 9 -1.50 16.67 1.46
C THR A 9 -1.44 15.58 0.39
N LYS A 10 -0.68 15.79 -0.70
CA LYS A 10 -0.45 14.75 -1.73
C LYS A 10 0.18 13.50 -1.12
N TYR A 11 1.25 13.68 -0.35
CA TYR A 11 1.93 12.59 0.36
C TYR A 11 1.00 11.86 1.33
N PHE A 12 0.24 12.61 2.14
CA PHE A 12 -0.68 12.03 3.10
C PHE A 12 -1.72 11.14 2.42
N LEU A 13 -2.34 11.62 1.34
CA LEU A 13 -3.36 10.86 0.62
C LEU A 13 -2.78 9.58 0.03
N THR A 14 -1.67 9.65 -0.70
CA THR A 14 -1.08 8.45 -1.34
C THR A 14 -0.64 7.42 -0.32
N GLN A 15 0.03 7.86 0.75
CA GLN A 15 0.55 6.95 1.78
C GLN A 15 -0.55 6.37 2.66
N SER A 16 -1.62 7.12 2.92
CA SER A 16 -2.79 6.62 3.65
C SER A 16 -3.52 5.55 2.85
N THR A 17 -3.76 5.79 1.55
CA THR A 17 -4.36 4.78 0.66
C THR A 17 -3.50 3.52 0.56
N ALA A 18 -2.17 3.66 0.41
CA ALA A 18 -1.27 2.51 0.38
C ALA A 18 -1.30 1.71 1.70
N SER A 19 -1.46 2.37 2.84
CA SER A 19 -1.59 1.71 4.14
C SER A 19 -2.90 0.94 4.28
N MET A 20 -4.00 1.48 3.75
CA MET A 20 -5.29 0.78 3.71
C MET A 20 -5.25 -0.46 2.80
N LEU A 21 -4.61 -0.37 1.64
CA LEU A 21 -4.42 -1.52 0.74
C LEU A 21 -3.57 -2.62 1.38
N LEU A 22 -2.53 -2.23 2.13
CA LEU A 22 -1.71 -3.17 2.89
C LEU A 22 -2.55 -3.93 3.93
N MET A 23 -3.38 -3.22 4.70
CA MET A 23 -4.27 -3.84 5.68
C MET A 23 -5.29 -4.76 5.00
N MET A 24 -5.85 -4.36 3.86
CA MET A 24 -6.76 -5.19 3.08
C MET A 24 -6.09 -6.49 2.60
N ALA A 25 -4.84 -6.42 2.14
CA ALA A 25 -4.06 -7.60 1.76
C ALA A 25 -3.86 -8.56 2.95
N ILE A 26 -3.58 -8.03 4.15
CA ILE A 26 -3.43 -8.81 5.38
C ILE A 26 -4.75 -9.48 5.76
N ILE A 27 -5.88 -8.75 5.73
CA ILE A 27 -7.21 -9.31 6.02
C ILE A 27 -7.56 -10.43 5.04
N ILE A 28 -7.33 -10.22 3.74
CA ILE A 28 -7.56 -11.27 2.74
C ILE A 28 -6.67 -12.47 3.06
N ASN A 29 -5.37 -12.29 3.30
CA ASN A 29 -4.50 -13.42 3.64
C ASN A 29 -4.96 -14.16 4.90
N LEU A 30 -5.45 -13.43 5.91
CA LEU A 30 -6.01 -14.02 7.13
C LEU A 30 -7.27 -14.84 6.84
N MET A 31 -8.18 -14.37 5.98
CA MET A 31 -9.39 -15.10 5.64
C MET A 31 -9.10 -16.48 5.01
N PHE A 32 -8.00 -16.61 4.25
CA PHE A 32 -7.64 -17.87 3.60
C PHE A 32 -6.69 -18.75 4.42
N SER A 33 -5.77 -18.17 5.18
CA SER A 33 -4.75 -18.93 5.93
C SER A 33 -5.07 -19.12 7.41
N GLY A 34 -5.89 -18.24 7.99
CA GLY A 34 -6.18 -18.21 9.43
C GLY A 34 -4.98 -17.84 10.32
N GLN A 35 -3.88 -17.38 9.74
CA GLN A 35 -2.63 -17.09 10.44
C GLN A 35 -2.17 -15.64 10.22
N TRP A 36 -1.52 -15.08 11.24
CA TRP A 36 -0.92 -13.72 11.20
C TRP A 36 0.58 -13.72 10.93
N THR A 37 1.16 -14.90 10.69
CA THR A 37 2.59 -15.05 10.47
C THR A 37 3.00 -14.39 9.15
N VAL A 38 4.12 -13.66 9.17
CA VAL A 38 4.70 -13.04 7.97
C VAL A 38 5.42 -14.12 7.18
N MET A 39 4.64 -14.93 6.46
CA MET A 39 5.12 -16.00 5.57
C MET A 39 4.65 -15.74 4.13
N LYS A 40 4.87 -16.72 3.25
CA LYS A 40 4.32 -16.71 1.89
C LYS A 40 2.80 -16.49 1.93
N LEU A 41 2.32 -15.51 1.18
CA LEU A 41 0.90 -15.25 1.02
C LEU A 41 0.24 -16.41 0.28
N PHE A 42 -0.88 -16.91 0.83
CA PHE A 42 -1.57 -18.08 0.28
C PHE A 42 -2.57 -17.73 -0.83
N ASN A 43 -2.92 -16.46 -0.97
CA ASN A 43 -3.86 -15.98 -1.99
C ASN A 43 -3.18 -15.04 -3.00
N PRO A 44 -3.27 -15.30 -4.32
CA PRO A 44 -2.69 -14.43 -5.35
C PRO A 44 -3.28 -13.00 -5.38
N MET A 45 -4.53 -12.82 -4.97
CA MET A 45 -5.13 -11.49 -4.83
C MET A 45 -4.46 -10.71 -3.68
N ALA A 46 -4.18 -11.38 -2.55
CA ALA A 46 -3.49 -10.76 -1.43
C ALA A 46 -2.05 -10.38 -1.80
N SER A 47 -1.34 -11.21 -2.56
CA SER A 47 0.02 -10.88 -3.03
C SER A 47 0.04 -9.72 -4.01
N MET A 48 -0.92 -9.64 -4.92
CA MET A 48 -1.08 -8.51 -5.81
C MET A 48 -1.38 -7.21 -5.02
N LEU A 49 -2.29 -7.23 -4.06
CA LEU A 49 -2.59 -6.05 -3.23
C LEU A 49 -1.42 -5.63 -2.34
N MET A 50 -0.69 -6.60 -1.77
CA MET A 50 0.49 -6.33 -0.97
C MET A 50 1.60 -5.67 -1.81
N THR A 51 1.83 -6.18 -3.02
CA THR A 51 2.85 -5.62 -3.94
C THR A 51 2.45 -4.25 -4.46
N THR A 52 1.18 -4.00 -4.78
CA THR A 52 0.73 -2.65 -5.18
C THR A 52 0.83 -1.65 -4.03
N ALA A 53 0.46 -2.04 -2.80
CA ALA A 53 0.61 -1.20 -1.62
C ALA A 53 2.08 -0.81 -1.37
N LEU A 54 3.00 -1.76 -1.50
CA LEU A 54 4.44 -1.50 -1.37
C LEU A 54 4.97 -0.64 -2.52
N ALA A 55 4.56 -0.91 -3.76
CA ALA A 55 4.93 -0.12 -4.93
C ALA A 55 4.49 1.35 -4.80
N MET A 56 3.28 1.59 -4.28
CA MET A 56 2.79 2.94 -3.97
C MET A 56 3.65 3.63 -2.90
N LYS A 57 3.99 2.94 -1.81
CA LYS A 57 4.82 3.50 -0.72
C LYS A 57 6.23 3.85 -1.17
N LEU A 58 6.80 3.08 -2.10
CA LEU A 58 8.13 3.30 -2.67
C LEU A 58 8.12 4.31 -3.84
N GLY A 59 6.94 4.71 -4.33
CA GLY A 59 6.81 5.60 -5.49
C GLY A 59 7.24 4.95 -6.81
N MET A 60 7.04 3.64 -6.98
CA MET A 60 7.34 2.93 -8.23
C MET A 60 6.30 3.24 -9.31
N ALA A 61 6.65 3.12 -10.59
CA ALA A 61 5.69 3.27 -11.68
C ALA A 61 4.57 2.22 -11.60
N PRO A 62 3.29 2.58 -11.88
CA PRO A 62 2.78 3.88 -12.31
C PRO A 62 2.45 4.88 -11.19
N PHE A 63 2.80 4.60 -9.93
CA PHE A 63 2.44 5.39 -8.74
C PHE A 63 3.46 6.45 -8.31
N HIS A 64 4.39 6.81 -9.20
CA HIS A 64 5.49 7.75 -8.91
C HIS A 64 5.06 9.23 -8.89
N PHE A 65 3.80 9.56 -9.25
CA PHE A 65 3.33 10.94 -9.46
C PHE A 65 3.32 11.86 -8.23
N TRP A 66 3.49 11.32 -7.02
CA TRP A 66 3.58 12.14 -5.80
C TRP A 66 5.01 12.49 -5.39
N VAL A 67 6.03 11.95 -6.10
CA VAL A 67 7.45 12.14 -5.80
C VAL A 67 8.03 13.44 -6.40
N PRO A 68 7.74 13.81 -7.66
CA PRO A 68 8.16 15.08 -8.27
C PRO A 68 7.20 16.24 -7.96
#